data_AF-A0A3D3QZK0-F1
#
_entry.id   AF-A0A3D3QZK0-F1
#
_cell.length_a   1.000
_cell.length_b   1.000
_cell.length_c   1.000
_cell.angle_alpha   90.00
_cell.angle_beta   90.00
_cell.angle_gamma   90.00
#
_symmetry.space_group_name_H-M   'P 1'
#
loop_
_entity.id
_entity.type
_entity.pdbx_description
1 polymer ?
#
loop_
_entity_poly.entity_id
_entity_poly.type
_entity_poly.pdbx_seq_one_letter_code
_entity_poly.pdbx_strand_id
1 'polypeptide(L)'
;VFASLPSQSQPRFITFGPDGNLYVGTTGLQKRVYQIDFLTGAVSTFVDAIELNGDAPYGLAFDAAGNLFVASFGNNEILKFDSNGDAVPGGPFIAAGTGGLANPRGLTIGPDGMLYVANGATESILRFDPVTGNLVDSGSYTFGTTIQLPYGVTFGPDNNLYVVDTDTGTVLRFAGPLGTLTPEIITNTALIVANNGVDFGDAPPSFPNLIGDPDGEGAQHAINANGLKLGAKVSDETNGKESDNANLDEFDDGILLNPVIAGDTASTVTILSSGSGFIDAWMDFNGDGDWDDPGEKILSSRAVVAGANSVSFLVPPNVAVGNIAARFRLSSAGGLSTTGNAADGEVEDYLVSVLPQGTISLLPNDPNRPGQTALFITGTQANDNIFISQTSGTNIVMVRINGVNLGEFIPTGGVYVWGLAGDDTIIVDDTFYNRETMIFGGKGNDYLRGGWGNDVLVGGDGNDTLEGGPDGFDILIGGAGSDFIRGHNEQLYTNYGSNGDILIGGSTVYDNGITQLFGIYQEWISADPFGDRVNSIRTRVENAAAGVNNIRLDNTTVFDDGELDQLYGAVARGDDWFLLDLGLDINNAGGNDIRE
;
A
#
# COMPACT_ATOMS: atom_id res chain seq x y z
N VAL A 1 -35.45 3.34 -16.61
CA VAL A 1 -36.13 2.44 -15.65
C VAL A 1 -35.57 1.05 -15.87
N PHE A 2 -34.91 0.48 -14.87
CA PHE A 2 -34.24 -0.82 -14.96
C PHE A 2 -35.24 -2.00 -15.01
N ALA A 3 -36.25 -1.97 -14.14
CA ALA A 3 -37.34 -2.93 -14.12
C ALA A 3 -38.64 -2.25 -13.65
N SER A 4 -39.80 -2.80 -14.03
CA SER A 4 -41.12 -2.31 -13.62
C SER A 4 -41.91 -3.42 -12.95
N LEU A 5 -42.21 -3.25 -11.65
CA LEU A 5 -43.03 -4.19 -10.91
C LEU A 5 -44.52 -4.05 -11.28
N PRO A 6 -45.34 -5.09 -11.05
CA PRO A 6 -46.78 -5.02 -11.24
C PRO A 6 -47.41 -3.84 -10.47
N SER A 7 -48.52 -3.32 -11.00
CA SER A 7 -49.25 -2.23 -10.35
C SER A 7 -49.64 -2.60 -8.91
N GLN A 8 -49.71 -1.60 -8.03
CA GLN A 8 -50.03 -1.78 -6.60
C GLN A 8 -48.98 -2.55 -5.77
N SER A 9 -47.77 -2.79 -6.30
CA SER A 9 -46.70 -3.47 -5.55
C SER A 9 -46.13 -2.62 -4.40
N GLN A 10 -45.89 -1.31 -4.59
CA GLN A 10 -45.22 -0.46 -3.59
C GLN A 10 -43.89 -1.08 -3.08
N PRO A 11 -42.84 -1.12 -3.92
CA PRO A 11 -41.53 -1.62 -3.50
C PRO A 11 -41.00 -0.79 -2.33
N ARG A 12 -40.45 -1.45 -1.31
CA ARG A 12 -39.85 -0.77 -0.15
C ARG A 12 -38.46 -1.25 0.21
N PHE A 13 -38.18 -2.53 0.00
CA PHE A 13 -36.93 -3.15 0.44
C PHE A 13 -36.29 -3.87 -0.73
N ILE A 14 -34.97 -3.79 -0.82
CA ILE A 14 -34.20 -4.48 -1.83
C ILE A 14 -32.99 -5.15 -1.21
N THR A 15 -32.52 -6.23 -1.82
CA THR A 15 -31.23 -6.85 -1.49
C THR A 15 -30.69 -7.60 -2.72
N PHE A 16 -29.38 -7.78 -2.81
CA PHE A 16 -28.78 -8.65 -3.82
C PHE A 16 -28.68 -10.07 -3.27
N GLY A 17 -29.06 -11.04 -4.09
CA GLY A 17 -28.84 -12.44 -3.79
C GLY A 17 -27.42 -12.88 -4.15
N PRO A 18 -26.97 -14.04 -3.65
CA PRO A 18 -25.67 -14.61 -4.01
C PRO A 18 -25.59 -15.05 -5.48
N ASP A 19 -26.72 -15.11 -6.17
CA ASP A 19 -26.82 -15.31 -7.62
C ASP A 19 -26.59 -14.01 -8.43
N GLY A 20 -26.37 -12.88 -7.75
CA GLY A 20 -26.19 -11.56 -8.35
C GLY A 20 -27.49 -10.86 -8.75
N ASN A 21 -28.65 -11.51 -8.56
CA ASN A 21 -29.95 -10.93 -8.91
C ASN A 21 -30.45 -9.97 -7.83
N LEU A 22 -31.34 -9.06 -8.22
CA LEU A 22 -31.94 -8.09 -7.31
C LEU A 22 -33.29 -8.60 -6.79
N TYR A 23 -33.46 -8.65 -5.47
CA TYR A 23 -34.69 -9.08 -4.82
C TYR A 23 -35.40 -7.89 -4.22
N VAL A 24 -36.72 -7.78 -4.42
CA VAL A 24 -37.51 -6.61 -4.04
C VAL A 24 -38.74 -7.02 -3.22
N GLY A 25 -38.77 -6.59 -1.97
CA GLY A 25 -39.90 -6.73 -1.05
C GLY A 25 -40.93 -5.62 -1.23
N THR A 26 -42.20 -6.01 -1.33
CA THR A 26 -43.31 -5.11 -1.67
C THR A 26 -44.35 -5.05 -0.56
N THR A 27 -44.83 -3.85 -0.21
CA THR A 27 -45.75 -3.65 0.94
C THR A 27 -47.17 -3.25 0.53
N GLY A 28 -47.47 -3.17 -0.76
CA GLY A 28 -48.78 -2.78 -1.28
C GLY A 28 -49.80 -3.92 -1.21
N LEU A 29 -50.78 -3.92 -2.12
CA LEU A 29 -51.78 -5.00 -2.21
C LEU A 29 -51.17 -6.33 -2.64
N GLN A 30 -49.99 -6.28 -3.28
CA GLN A 30 -49.22 -7.46 -3.65
C GLN A 30 -48.00 -7.57 -2.73
N LYS A 31 -48.20 -8.15 -1.55
CA LYS A 31 -47.13 -8.40 -0.58
C LYS A 31 -46.31 -9.61 -1.04
N ARG A 32 -45.13 -9.39 -1.61
CA ARG A 32 -44.30 -10.41 -2.25
C ARG A 32 -42.82 -10.07 -2.13
N VAL A 33 -41.99 -11.04 -2.44
CA VAL A 33 -40.60 -10.81 -2.84
C VAL A 33 -40.49 -11.13 -4.33
N TYR A 34 -40.15 -10.14 -5.14
CA TYR A 34 -39.83 -10.32 -6.55
C TYR A 34 -38.35 -10.55 -6.72
N GLN A 35 -37.95 -11.39 -7.66
CA GLN A 35 -36.58 -11.49 -8.16
C GLN A 35 -36.52 -10.76 -9.50
N ILE A 36 -35.46 -10.01 -9.71
CA ILE A 36 -35.19 -9.26 -10.93
C ILE A 36 -33.83 -9.73 -11.44
N ASP A 37 -33.84 -10.32 -12.62
CA ASP A 37 -32.63 -10.76 -13.30
C ASP A 37 -31.74 -9.54 -13.56
N PHE A 38 -30.50 -9.58 -13.07
CA PHE A 38 -29.62 -8.42 -13.08
C PHE A 38 -29.23 -7.97 -14.49
N LEU A 39 -29.12 -8.92 -15.43
CA LEU A 39 -28.66 -8.65 -16.80
C LEU A 39 -29.79 -8.21 -17.72
N THR A 40 -30.98 -8.77 -17.53
CA THR A 40 -32.12 -8.62 -18.46
C THR A 40 -33.23 -7.73 -17.91
N GLY A 41 -33.24 -7.46 -16.60
CA GLY A 41 -34.32 -6.73 -15.92
C GLY A 41 -35.64 -7.51 -15.84
N ALA A 42 -35.63 -8.81 -16.17
CA ALA A 42 -36.82 -9.66 -16.14
C ALA A 42 -37.30 -9.87 -14.70
N VAL A 43 -38.60 -9.71 -14.46
CA VAL A 43 -39.21 -9.80 -13.13
C VAL A 43 -39.96 -11.12 -12.97
N SER A 44 -39.64 -11.88 -11.91
CA SER A 44 -40.33 -13.08 -11.47
C SER A 44 -40.74 -12.96 -9.99
N THR A 45 -41.71 -13.75 -9.55
CA THR A 45 -42.04 -13.86 -8.12
C THR A 45 -41.13 -14.91 -7.50
N PHE A 46 -40.43 -14.53 -6.44
CA PHE A 46 -39.58 -15.42 -5.64
C PHE A 46 -40.34 -15.96 -4.43
N VAL A 47 -41.03 -15.08 -3.69
CA VAL A 47 -41.89 -15.47 -2.56
C VAL A 47 -43.27 -14.82 -2.71
N ASP A 48 -44.34 -15.62 -2.64
CA ASP A 48 -45.73 -15.14 -2.74
C ASP A 48 -46.31 -14.73 -1.37
N ALA A 49 -47.41 -13.98 -1.39
CA ALA A 49 -48.07 -13.42 -0.21
C ALA A 49 -48.53 -14.47 0.80
N ILE A 50 -48.90 -15.66 0.31
CA ILE A 50 -49.36 -16.77 1.17
C ILE A 50 -48.21 -17.28 2.05
N GLU A 51 -47.01 -17.35 1.49
CA GLU A 51 -45.80 -17.80 2.18
C GLU A 51 -45.26 -16.75 3.15
N LEU A 52 -45.65 -15.48 2.97
CA LEU A 52 -45.38 -14.39 3.90
C LEU A 52 -46.43 -14.28 5.03
N ASN A 53 -47.29 -15.29 5.21
CA ASN A 53 -48.41 -15.26 6.16
C ASN A 53 -49.32 -14.01 5.98
N GLY A 54 -49.44 -13.52 4.74
CA GLY A 54 -50.22 -12.33 4.40
C GLY A 54 -49.63 -11.01 4.92
N ASP A 55 -48.41 -11.00 5.44
CA ASP A 55 -47.73 -9.83 5.98
C ASP A 55 -46.68 -9.27 5.00
N ALA A 56 -46.32 -8.00 5.20
CA ALA A 56 -45.40 -7.31 4.32
C ALA A 56 -43.95 -7.62 4.72
N PRO A 57 -43.04 -7.85 3.76
CA PRO A 57 -41.63 -8.09 4.04
C PRO A 57 -40.95 -6.75 4.37
N TYR A 58 -40.57 -6.53 5.63
CA TYR A 58 -39.98 -5.27 6.12
C TYR A 58 -38.43 -5.27 6.19
N GLY A 59 -37.82 -6.37 5.76
CA GLY A 59 -36.37 -6.55 5.67
C GLY A 59 -36.07 -7.86 4.95
N LEU A 60 -34.98 -7.88 4.17
CA LEU A 60 -34.54 -9.02 3.36
C LEU A 60 -33.03 -9.19 3.53
N ALA A 61 -32.55 -10.40 3.80
CA ALA A 61 -31.12 -10.72 3.76
C ALA A 61 -30.90 -12.16 3.30
N PHE A 62 -29.80 -12.38 2.60
CA PHE A 62 -29.36 -13.73 2.21
C PHE A 62 -28.21 -14.20 3.10
N ASP A 63 -28.18 -15.49 3.42
CA ASP A 63 -26.94 -16.13 3.88
C ASP A 63 -26.09 -16.62 2.69
N ALA A 64 -24.87 -17.05 2.99
CA ALA A 64 -23.93 -17.57 2.00
C ALA A 64 -24.42 -18.86 1.30
N ALA A 65 -25.42 -19.55 1.86
CA ALA A 65 -26.04 -20.72 1.25
C ALA A 65 -27.22 -20.36 0.32
N GLY A 66 -27.57 -19.08 0.22
CA GLY A 66 -28.66 -18.59 -0.61
C GLY A 66 -30.04 -18.69 0.04
N ASN A 67 -30.13 -18.93 1.35
CA ASN A 67 -31.41 -18.84 2.04
C ASN A 67 -31.78 -17.39 2.28
N LEU A 68 -33.03 -17.04 2.03
CA LEU A 68 -33.58 -15.71 2.25
C LEU A 68 -34.25 -15.63 3.63
N PHE A 69 -33.85 -14.64 4.43
CA PHE A 69 -34.50 -14.26 5.67
C PHE A 69 -35.39 -13.04 5.45
N VAL A 70 -36.61 -13.08 5.98
CA VAL A 70 -37.62 -12.03 5.80
C VAL A 70 -38.20 -11.62 7.14
N ALA A 71 -38.15 -10.31 7.44
CA ALA A 71 -38.84 -9.75 8.60
C ALA A 71 -40.33 -9.59 8.31
N SER A 72 -41.16 -10.34 9.04
CA SER A 72 -42.61 -10.19 9.06
C SER A 72 -42.98 -9.22 10.19
N PHE A 73 -43.03 -7.94 9.86
CA PHE A 73 -43.26 -6.86 10.82
C PHE A 73 -44.56 -7.00 11.62
N GLY A 74 -45.68 -7.26 10.95
CA GLY A 74 -47.01 -7.33 11.56
C GLY A 74 -47.23 -8.60 12.38
N ASN A 75 -46.55 -9.70 12.04
CA ASN A 75 -46.64 -10.96 12.78
C ASN A 75 -45.57 -11.10 13.88
N ASN A 76 -44.58 -10.20 13.93
CA ASN A 76 -43.45 -10.24 14.85
C ASN A 76 -42.51 -11.46 14.67
N GLU A 77 -42.34 -11.93 13.44
CA GLU A 77 -41.62 -13.17 13.13
C GLU A 77 -40.51 -12.92 12.10
N ILE A 78 -39.52 -13.82 12.07
CA ILE A 78 -38.59 -13.95 10.94
C ILE A 78 -38.92 -15.22 10.19
N LEU A 79 -39.15 -15.10 8.89
CA LEU A 79 -39.39 -16.22 7.97
C LEU A 79 -38.07 -16.57 7.26
N LYS A 80 -37.90 -17.84 6.89
CA LYS A 80 -36.75 -18.31 6.12
C LYS A 80 -37.24 -19.08 4.91
N PHE A 81 -36.67 -18.77 3.75
CA PHE A 81 -36.92 -19.43 2.48
C PHE A 81 -35.61 -20.01 1.95
N ASP A 82 -35.66 -21.13 1.26
CA ASP A 82 -34.49 -21.68 0.60
C ASP A 82 -34.13 -20.89 -0.67
N SER A 83 -33.09 -21.33 -1.38
CA SER A 83 -32.61 -20.68 -2.60
C SER A 83 -33.58 -20.74 -3.77
N ASN A 84 -34.66 -21.53 -3.69
CA ASN A 84 -35.74 -21.58 -4.67
C ASN A 84 -36.93 -20.69 -4.29
N GLY A 85 -36.91 -20.08 -3.10
CA GLY A 85 -38.02 -19.28 -2.56
C GLY A 85 -39.06 -20.11 -1.81
N ASP A 86 -38.81 -21.39 -1.55
CA ASP A 86 -39.73 -22.26 -0.82
C ASP A 86 -39.56 -22.08 0.69
N ALA A 87 -40.67 -22.03 1.43
CA ALA A 87 -40.65 -21.85 2.88
C ALA A 87 -39.96 -23.04 3.58
N VAL A 88 -39.02 -22.75 4.48
CA VAL A 88 -38.37 -23.79 5.28
C VAL A 88 -39.38 -24.41 6.25
N PRO A 89 -39.60 -25.74 6.25
CA PRO A 89 -40.61 -26.38 7.10
C PRO A 89 -40.30 -26.24 8.60
N GLY A 90 -41.35 -26.06 9.42
CA GLY A 90 -41.21 -26.01 10.88
C GLY A 90 -41.94 -24.85 11.57
N GLY A 91 -42.57 -23.96 10.79
CA GLY A 91 -43.20 -22.73 11.28
C GLY A 91 -42.31 -21.51 10.95
N PRO A 92 -42.57 -20.34 11.56
CA PRO A 92 -41.65 -19.22 11.41
C PRO A 92 -40.26 -19.63 11.88
N PHE A 93 -39.22 -19.25 11.13
CA PHE A 93 -37.84 -19.60 11.46
C PHE A 93 -37.45 -19.03 12.84
N ILE A 94 -37.88 -17.81 13.14
CA ILE A 94 -37.86 -17.23 14.48
C ILE A 94 -39.28 -16.78 14.84
N ALA A 95 -39.85 -17.42 15.86
CA ALA A 95 -41.22 -17.17 16.29
C ALA A 95 -41.36 -15.85 17.08
N ALA A 96 -42.59 -15.32 17.10
CA ALA A 96 -42.92 -14.11 17.85
C ALA A 96 -42.54 -14.20 19.33
N GLY A 97 -41.90 -13.14 19.84
CA GLY A 97 -41.44 -13.03 21.22
C GLY A 97 -40.14 -13.78 21.54
N THR A 98 -39.55 -14.54 20.61
CA THR A 98 -38.24 -15.17 20.80
C THR A 98 -37.19 -14.10 21.10
N GLY A 99 -36.55 -14.16 22.27
CA GLY A 99 -35.59 -13.13 22.69
C GLY A 99 -36.17 -11.73 22.85
N GLY A 100 -37.51 -11.57 22.92
CA GLY A 100 -38.16 -10.26 22.93
C GLY A 100 -38.39 -9.67 21.54
N LEU A 101 -38.33 -10.48 20.47
CA LEU A 101 -38.62 -10.05 19.11
C LEU A 101 -40.05 -9.48 18.98
N ALA A 102 -40.14 -8.21 18.57
CA ALA A 102 -41.38 -7.49 18.33
C ALA A 102 -41.14 -6.29 17.39
N ASN A 103 -41.94 -6.18 16.34
CA ASN A 103 -41.77 -5.25 15.22
C ASN A 103 -40.40 -5.37 14.53
N PRO A 104 -40.03 -6.56 14.00
CA PRO A 104 -38.79 -6.72 13.25
C PRO A 104 -38.81 -5.86 11.98
N ARG A 105 -37.67 -5.24 11.67
CA ARG A 105 -37.49 -4.36 10.49
C ARG A 105 -36.32 -4.84 9.63
N GLY A 106 -35.33 -3.99 9.39
CA GLY A 106 -34.12 -4.36 8.67
C GLY A 106 -33.37 -5.48 9.37
N LEU A 107 -32.77 -6.35 8.57
CA LEU A 107 -31.97 -7.47 9.03
C LEU A 107 -30.78 -7.68 8.08
N THR A 108 -29.68 -8.21 8.59
CA THR A 108 -28.46 -8.48 7.81
C THR A 108 -27.69 -9.67 8.37
N ILE A 109 -26.88 -10.33 7.54
CA ILE A 109 -25.90 -11.32 7.99
C ILE A 109 -24.58 -10.58 8.24
N GLY A 110 -24.04 -10.72 9.45
CA GLY A 110 -22.77 -10.11 9.82
C GLY A 110 -21.55 -10.85 9.26
N PRO A 111 -20.36 -10.23 9.32
CA PRO A 111 -19.10 -10.87 8.94
C PRO A 111 -18.74 -12.06 9.85
N ASP A 112 -19.34 -12.13 11.04
CA ASP A 112 -19.28 -13.29 11.95
C ASP A 112 -20.23 -14.44 11.56
N GLY A 113 -20.99 -14.26 10.48
CA GLY A 113 -21.97 -15.22 9.98
C GLY A 113 -23.27 -15.26 10.76
N MET A 114 -23.52 -14.34 11.71
CA MET A 114 -24.75 -14.31 12.51
C MET A 114 -25.83 -13.41 11.88
N LEU A 115 -27.10 -13.67 12.20
CA LEU A 115 -28.23 -12.86 11.75
C LEU A 115 -28.53 -11.73 12.74
N TYR A 116 -28.43 -10.48 12.29
CA TYR A 116 -28.74 -9.27 13.06
C TYR A 116 -30.09 -8.72 12.63
N VAL A 117 -30.94 -8.37 13.60
CA VAL A 117 -32.32 -7.91 13.37
C VAL A 117 -32.60 -6.62 14.14
N ALA A 118 -33.00 -5.55 13.45
CA ALA A 118 -33.56 -4.36 14.09
C ALA A 118 -34.91 -4.68 14.72
N ASN A 119 -34.97 -4.53 16.05
CA ASN A 119 -36.13 -4.86 16.87
C ASN A 119 -36.79 -3.57 17.36
N GLY A 120 -37.78 -3.09 16.60
CA GLY A 120 -38.34 -1.76 16.79
C GLY A 120 -39.14 -1.56 18.07
N ALA A 121 -39.73 -2.61 18.65
CA ALA A 121 -40.57 -2.45 19.85
C ALA A 121 -39.79 -2.41 21.17
N THR A 122 -38.59 -2.99 21.20
CA THR A 122 -37.71 -2.99 22.38
C THR A 122 -36.45 -2.16 22.17
N GLU A 123 -36.42 -1.38 21.09
CA GLU A 123 -35.35 -0.40 20.79
C GLU A 123 -33.96 -1.04 20.80
N SER A 124 -33.83 -2.20 20.16
CA SER A 124 -32.63 -3.04 20.22
C SER A 124 -32.27 -3.66 18.87
N ILE A 125 -31.04 -4.20 18.80
CA ILE A 125 -30.63 -5.13 17.74
C ILE A 125 -30.53 -6.52 18.37
N LEU A 126 -31.24 -7.50 17.80
CA LEU A 126 -31.20 -8.89 18.24
C LEU A 126 -30.31 -9.73 17.34
N ARG A 127 -29.57 -10.69 17.91
CA ARG A 127 -28.67 -11.58 17.18
C ARG A 127 -29.09 -13.04 17.30
N PHE A 128 -29.26 -13.68 16.15
CA PHE A 128 -29.70 -15.06 16.03
C PHE A 128 -28.72 -15.90 15.22
N ASP A 129 -28.67 -17.18 15.51
CA ASP A 129 -27.99 -18.17 14.69
C ASP A 129 -28.85 -18.41 13.43
N PRO A 130 -28.34 -18.11 12.22
CA PRO A 130 -29.11 -18.25 10.98
C PRO A 130 -29.36 -19.71 10.57
N VAL A 131 -28.73 -20.68 11.23
CA VAL A 131 -28.95 -22.11 11.02
C VAL A 131 -30.05 -22.62 11.95
N THR A 132 -29.96 -22.31 13.25
CA THR A 132 -30.85 -22.89 14.26
C THR A 132 -32.03 -22.01 14.65
N GLY A 133 -31.99 -20.71 14.34
CA GLY A 133 -32.99 -19.73 14.79
C GLY A 133 -32.88 -19.40 16.28
N ASN A 134 -31.91 -19.99 16.98
CA ASN A 134 -31.68 -19.73 18.39
C ASN A 134 -31.09 -18.34 18.58
N LEU A 135 -31.54 -17.68 19.64
CA LEU A 135 -30.94 -16.44 20.10
C LEU A 135 -29.51 -16.74 20.59
N VAL A 136 -28.52 -16.06 20.01
CA VAL A 136 -27.09 -16.26 20.35
C VAL A 136 -26.78 -15.62 21.71
N ASP A 137 -27.38 -14.46 21.96
CA ASP A 137 -27.36 -13.78 23.25
C ASP A 137 -28.72 -13.16 23.57
N SER A 138 -29.24 -13.43 24.78
CA SER A 138 -30.34 -12.66 25.36
C SER A 138 -29.88 -11.33 25.94
N GLY A 139 -28.60 -11.00 25.73
CA GLY A 139 -27.98 -9.79 26.21
C GLY A 139 -28.61 -8.64 25.46
N SER A 140 -29.56 -7.98 26.10
CA SER A 140 -29.93 -6.61 25.84
C SER A 140 -28.73 -5.78 25.36
N TYR A 141 -28.49 -5.72 24.06
CA TYR A 141 -28.10 -4.49 23.39
C TYR A 141 -29.29 -3.52 23.48
N THR A 142 -29.85 -3.35 24.69
CA THR A 142 -30.71 -2.22 25.01
C THR A 142 -29.72 -1.09 25.05
N PHE A 143 -29.64 -0.35 23.95
CA PHE A 143 -28.70 0.76 23.83
C PHE A 143 -29.08 1.96 24.70
N GLY A 144 -29.69 1.71 25.87
CA GLY A 144 -30.28 2.71 26.73
C GLY A 144 -31.02 3.77 25.91
N THR A 145 -30.91 5.01 26.33
CA THR A 145 -31.49 6.18 25.65
C THR A 145 -30.87 6.51 24.27
N THR A 146 -30.07 5.63 23.66
CA THR A 146 -29.31 5.92 22.42
C THR A 146 -29.92 5.32 21.15
N ILE A 147 -30.61 4.18 21.22
CA ILE A 147 -31.50 3.70 20.15
C ILE A 147 -32.94 3.91 20.61
N GLN A 148 -33.78 4.46 19.75
CA GLN A 148 -35.19 4.79 19.99
C GLN A 148 -36.11 4.16 18.93
N LEU A 149 -35.72 4.13 17.64
CA LEU A 149 -36.52 3.44 16.62
C LEU A 149 -35.64 2.89 15.48
N PRO A 150 -34.93 1.78 15.71
CA PRO A 150 -34.03 1.20 14.72
C PRO A 150 -34.84 0.68 13.53
N TYR A 151 -34.38 0.98 12.31
CA TYR A 151 -35.08 0.63 11.08
C TYR A 151 -34.21 -0.21 10.14
N GLY A 152 -33.17 0.38 9.56
CA GLY A 152 -32.23 -0.30 8.66
C GLY A 152 -30.96 -0.68 9.40
N VAL A 153 -30.38 -1.84 9.07
CA VAL A 153 -29.12 -2.32 9.64
C VAL A 153 -28.23 -2.86 8.52
N THR A 154 -26.92 -2.56 8.56
CA THR A 154 -25.93 -3.14 7.66
C THR A 154 -24.54 -3.08 8.27
N PHE A 155 -23.63 -3.93 7.80
CA PHE A 155 -22.20 -3.77 8.07
C PHE A 155 -21.54 -2.89 7.01
N GLY A 156 -20.59 -2.06 7.43
CA GLY A 156 -19.73 -1.28 6.54
C GLY A 156 -18.45 -2.03 6.17
N PRO A 157 -17.65 -1.50 5.22
CA PRO A 157 -16.35 -2.06 4.84
C PRO A 157 -15.34 -2.14 6.00
N ASP A 158 -15.54 -1.30 7.03
CA ASP A 158 -14.77 -1.26 8.27
C ASP A 158 -15.16 -2.36 9.28
N ASN A 159 -16.02 -3.30 8.87
CA ASN A 159 -16.60 -4.36 9.71
C ASN A 159 -17.43 -3.85 10.91
N ASN A 160 -17.85 -2.58 10.90
CA ASN A 160 -18.70 -1.99 11.93
C ASN A 160 -20.18 -2.10 11.54
N LEU A 161 -21.05 -2.22 12.55
CA LEU A 161 -22.50 -2.24 12.35
C LEU A 161 -23.05 -0.82 12.30
N TYR A 162 -23.85 -0.53 11.28
CA TYR A 162 -24.55 0.74 11.09
C TYR A 162 -26.06 0.53 11.25
N VAL A 163 -26.68 1.37 12.08
CA VAL A 163 -28.12 1.31 12.37
C VAL A 163 -28.75 2.67 12.09
N VAL A 164 -29.78 2.68 11.25
CA VAL A 164 -30.62 3.87 11.05
C VAL A 164 -31.65 3.94 12.17
N ASP A 165 -31.60 5.00 12.95
CA ASP A 165 -32.61 5.33 13.95
C ASP A 165 -33.58 6.40 13.39
N THR A 166 -34.84 6.00 13.23
CA THR A 166 -35.86 6.83 12.59
C THR A 166 -36.58 7.79 13.54
N ASP A 167 -36.42 7.64 14.85
CA ASP A 167 -37.01 8.57 15.84
C ASP A 167 -36.03 9.72 16.14
N THR A 168 -34.75 9.41 16.29
CA THR A 168 -33.71 10.44 16.46
C THR A 168 -33.27 11.07 15.13
N GLY A 169 -33.51 10.39 14.00
CA GLY A 169 -33.09 10.84 12.67
C GLY A 169 -31.59 10.69 12.43
N THR A 170 -30.96 9.67 13.04
CA THR A 170 -29.51 9.51 13.08
C THR A 170 -29.08 8.16 12.51
N VAL A 171 -27.84 8.08 12.03
CA VAL A 171 -27.19 6.78 11.82
C VAL A 171 -26.27 6.55 13.01
N LEU A 172 -26.25 5.34 13.54
CA LEU A 172 -25.41 4.96 14.67
C LEU A 172 -24.37 3.96 14.18
N ARG A 173 -23.12 4.11 14.61
CA ARG A 173 -22.03 3.18 14.32
C ARG A 173 -21.61 2.43 15.58
N PHE A 174 -21.46 1.12 15.45
CA PHE A 174 -21.03 0.21 16.49
C PHE A 174 -19.77 -0.54 16.07
N ALA A 175 -18.76 -0.56 16.94
CA ALA A 175 -17.47 -1.15 16.61
C ALA A 175 -17.53 -2.69 16.51
N GLY A 176 -17.11 -3.22 15.37
CA GLY A 176 -17.00 -4.64 15.03
C GLY A 176 -18.33 -5.41 14.99
N PRO A 177 -18.29 -6.71 14.65
CA PRO A 177 -19.42 -7.62 14.81
C PRO A 177 -19.78 -7.85 16.29
N LEU A 178 -18.87 -7.55 17.22
CA LEU A 178 -19.08 -7.78 18.65
C LEU A 178 -19.69 -6.58 19.38
N GLY A 179 -19.76 -5.39 18.77
CA GLY A 179 -20.32 -4.17 19.33
C GLY A 179 -19.64 -3.76 20.65
N THR A 180 -18.83 -2.70 20.66
CA THR A 180 -18.47 -2.07 21.93
C THR A 180 -19.73 -1.52 22.62
N LEU A 181 -19.74 -1.50 23.96
CA LEU A 181 -20.90 -1.11 24.79
C LEU A 181 -21.34 0.36 24.62
N THR A 182 -20.68 1.14 23.76
CA THR A 182 -20.93 2.57 23.54
C THR A 182 -21.04 2.87 22.04
N PRO A 183 -22.25 3.08 21.48
CA PRO A 183 -22.46 3.65 20.15
C PRO A 183 -21.76 4.99 19.97
N GLU A 184 -21.22 5.22 18.78
CA GLU A 184 -20.91 6.55 18.30
C GLU A 184 -22.09 7.08 17.47
N ILE A 185 -22.59 8.26 17.83
CA ILE A 185 -23.71 8.90 17.13
C ILE A 185 -23.19 9.60 15.88
N ILE A 186 -23.62 9.14 14.70
CA ILE A 186 -23.39 9.84 13.43
C ILE A 186 -24.59 10.77 13.20
N THR A 187 -24.65 11.88 13.94
CA THR A 187 -25.60 12.97 13.71
C THR A 187 -24.99 14.00 12.80
N ASN A 188 -25.69 14.27 11.69
CA ASN A 188 -25.38 15.19 10.60
C ASN A 188 -24.46 14.64 9.52
N THR A 189 -25.07 14.56 8.32
CA THR A 189 -24.47 14.45 6.99
C THR A 189 -23.70 13.17 6.69
N ALA A 190 -24.25 12.37 5.77
CA ALA A 190 -23.45 11.78 4.71
C ALA A 190 -22.83 12.93 3.89
N LEU A 191 -21.79 13.50 4.45
CA LEU A 191 -20.73 14.26 3.80
C LEU A 191 -19.52 13.79 4.60
N ILE A 192 -18.54 13.22 3.92
CA ILE A 192 -17.21 13.05 4.50
C ILE A 192 -16.78 14.46 4.92
N VAL A 193 -16.92 14.77 6.20
CA VAL A 193 -16.34 15.98 6.78
C VAL A 193 -14.98 15.51 7.23
N ALA A 194 -13.96 15.90 6.47
CA ALA A 194 -12.63 16.18 6.96
C ALA A 194 -12.66 16.59 8.44
N ASN A 195 -12.47 15.65 9.37
CA ASN A 195 -12.46 15.99 10.79
C ASN A 195 -11.20 16.81 11.12
N ASN A 196 -10.17 16.67 10.28
CA ASN A 196 -8.86 17.31 10.42
C ASN A 196 -8.37 17.99 9.14
N GLY A 197 -9.26 18.34 8.21
CA GLY A 197 -8.89 18.97 6.94
C GLY A 197 -8.83 18.04 5.73
N VAL A 198 -8.37 18.57 4.61
CA VAL A 198 -8.30 17.88 3.33
C VAL A 198 -6.86 17.95 2.85
N ASP A 199 -6.36 16.81 2.41
CA ASP A 199 -5.07 16.68 1.78
C ASP A 199 -5.25 16.82 0.25
N PHE A 200 -4.46 17.67 -0.39
CA PHE A 200 -4.52 17.95 -1.82
C PHE A 200 -3.20 17.64 -2.51
N GLY A 201 -3.28 16.98 -3.67
CA GLY A 201 -2.11 16.80 -4.52
C GLY A 201 -1.60 18.15 -5.04
N ASP A 202 -0.29 18.35 -5.00
CA ASP A 202 0.41 19.60 -5.33
C ASP A 202 1.24 19.52 -6.63
N ALA A 203 0.93 18.57 -7.51
CA ALA A 203 1.59 18.38 -8.81
C ALA A 203 1.81 19.68 -9.62
N PRO A 204 2.80 19.72 -10.54
CA PRO A 204 3.16 20.94 -11.27
C PRO A 204 1.98 21.61 -11.99
N PRO A 205 2.04 22.92 -12.30
CA PRO A 205 0.89 23.69 -12.81
C PRO A 205 0.30 23.25 -14.15
N SER A 206 0.94 22.33 -14.88
CA SER A 206 0.37 21.72 -16.07
C SER A 206 -0.72 20.70 -15.75
N PHE A 207 -0.75 20.18 -14.52
CA PHE A 207 -1.66 19.12 -14.06
C PHE A 207 -2.85 19.70 -13.26
N PRO A 208 -4.02 19.03 -13.26
CA PRO A 208 -5.14 19.47 -12.43
C PRO A 208 -4.85 19.27 -10.94
N ASN A 209 -4.65 20.40 -10.24
CA ASN A 209 -4.31 20.46 -8.81
C ASN A 209 -5.17 21.48 -8.01
N LEU A 210 -5.95 22.34 -8.69
CA LEU A 210 -6.78 23.36 -8.05
C LEU A 210 -8.26 22.98 -7.93
N ILE A 211 -8.92 23.54 -6.92
CA ILE A 211 -10.38 23.52 -6.81
C ILE A 211 -10.98 24.37 -7.93
N GLY A 212 -11.84 23.77 -8.75
CA GLY A 212 -12.51 24.45 -9.86
C GLY A 212 -11.64 24.59 -11.12
N ASP A 213 -10.59 23.78 -11.24
CA ASP A 213 -9.82 23.64 -12.47
C ASP A 213 -10.73 23.22 -13.65
N PRO A 214 -10.63 23.87 -14.83
CA PRO A 214 -11.44 23.53 -16.00
C PRO A 214 -11.32 22.07 -16.45
N ASP A 215 -10.21 21.41 -16.15
CA ASP A 215 -9.91 20.03 -16.55
C ASP A 215 -10.25 19.00 -15.45
N GLY A 216 -10.76 19.46 -14.29
CA GLY A 216 -11.30 18.63 -13.21
C GLY A 216 -10.79 19.05 -11.83
N GLU A 217 -11.64 19.02 -10.80
CA GLU A 217 -11.21 19.36 -9.43
C GLU A 217 -10.00 18.53 -9.00
N GLY A 218 -8.92 19.17 -8.55
CA GLY A 218 -7.67 18.51 -8.15
C GLY A 218 -7.89 17.31 -7.21
N ALA A 219 -6.99 16.33 -7.27
CA ALA A 219 -7.06 15.17 -6.39
C ALA A 219 -7.03 15.61 -4.93
N GLN A 220 -8.00 15.14 -4.15
CA GLN A 220 -8.11 15.51 -2.74
C GLN A 220 -8.60 14.35 -1.89
N HIS A 221 -8.10 14.25 -0.66
CA HIS A 221 -8.39 13.18 0.30
C HIS A 221 -8.84 13.77 1.64
N ALA A 222 -9.92 13.23 2.21
CA ALA A 222 -10.37 13.69 3.52
C ALA A 222 -9.48 13.14 4.64
N ILE A 223 -8.91 14.03 5.46
CA ILE A 223 -8.05 13.64 6.58
C ILE A 223 -8.93 13.21 7.76
N ASN A 224 -8.83 11.93 8.09
CA ASN A 224 -9.54 11.32 9.21
C ASN A 224 -8.56 11.04 10.36
N ALA A 225 -9.01 11.18 11.62
CA ALA A 225 -8.14 11.04 12.80
C ALA A 225 -7.45 9.66 12.94
N ASN A 226 -7.92 8.65 12.20
CA ASN A 226 -7.27 7.34 12.03
C ASN A 226 -7.31 6.91 10.55
N GLY A 227 -7.24 7.88 9.64
CA GLY A 227 -7.24 7.64 8.20
C GLY A 227 -5.96 6.94 7.74
N LEU A 228 -6.04 6.31 6.57
CA LEU A 228 -4.85 5.87 5.86
C LEU A 228 -3.99 7.08 5.52
N LYS A 229 -2.67 6.87 5.51
CA LYS A 229 -1.67 7.85 5.12
C LYS A 229 -0.49 7.13 4.47
N LEU A 230 0.14 7.81 3.55
CA LEU A 230 1.43 7.48 3.00
C LEU A 230 2.49 8.02 3.97
N GLY A 231 3.42 7.14 4.35
CA GLY A 231 4.46 7.46 5.33
C GLY A 231 3.94 7.88 6.72
N ALA A 232 4.61 8.88 7.31
CA ALA A 232 4.46 9.23 8.71
C ALA A 232 3.59 10.48 8.94
N LYS A 233 3.53 11.39 7.98
CA LYS A 233 2.75 12.62 8.09
C LYS A 233 1.63 12.62 7.04
N VAL A 234 0.80 13.65 7.12
CA VAL A 234 -0.19 14.03 6.13
C VAL A 234 -0.36 15.53 6.30
N SER A 235 -0.38 16.27 5.22
CA SER A 235 -0.52 17.71 5.26
C SER A 235 -2.00 18.10 5.08
N ASP A 236 -2.42 19.17 5.77
CA ASP A 236 -3.76 19.75 5.64
C ASP A 236 -3.63 21.02 4.80
N GLU A 237 -4.04 20.96 3.54
CA GLU A 237 -4.10 22.11 2.68
C GLU A 237 -5.51 22.67 2.53
N THR A 238 -5.55 23.98 2.36
CA THR A 238 -6.80 24.66 1.99
C THR A 238 -7.12 24.54 0.50
N ASN A 239 -6.15 24.11 -0.31
CA ASN A 239 -6.16 23.87 -1.75
C ASN A 239 -4.79 23.27 -2.14
N GLY A 240 -4.65 22.60 -3.30
CA GLY A 240 -3.37 22.06 -3.80
C GLY A 240 -2.35 23.16 -4.07
N LYS A 241 -1.73 23.68 -3.01
CA LYS A 241 -0.90 24.87 -3.05
C LYS A 241 0.39 24.53 -3.75
N GLU A 242 0.49 25.04 -4.96
CA GLU A 242 1.67 25.08 -5.84
C GLU A 242 2.98 25.20 -5.05
N SER A 243 3.70 24.09 -4.90
CA SER A 243 5.15 24.14 -4.77
C SER A 243 5.70 24.15 -6.19
N ASP A 244 6.61 25.07 -6.54
CA ASP A 244 7.19 25.18 -7.89
C ASP A 244 7.97 23.92 -8.32
N ASN A 245 8.04 22.89 -7.48
CA ASN A 245 8.93 21.75 -7.66
C ASN A 245 8.28 20.38 -7.42
N ALA A 246 7.04 20.24 -6.92
CA ALA A 246 6.41 18.94 -6.54
C ALA A 246 7.44 17.99 -5.90
N ASN A 247 8.19 18.54 -4.94
CA ASN A 247 9.48 18.02 -4.51
C ASN A 247 9.49 17.64 -3.04
N LEU A 248 8.98 16.46 -2.71
CA LEU A 248 9.44 15.76 -1.50
C LEU A 248 9.49 16.71 -0.30
N ASP A 249 8.42 17.48 -0.09
CA ASP A 249 8.42 18.50 0.95
C ASP A 249 8.35 17.79 2.32
N GLU A 250 8.14 18.51 3.43
CA GLU A 250 8.20 17.85 4.74
C GLU A 250 7.07 16.81 4.99
N PHE A 251 6.22 16.51 4.01
CA PHE A 251 5.06 15.64 4.14
C PHE A 251 4.98 14.50 3.11
N ASP A 252 5.62 14.63 1.94
CA ASP A 252 5.76 13.58 0.92
C ASP A 252 6.77 12.49 1.35
N ASP A 253 6.44 11.72 2.38
CA ASP A 253 7.34 10.78 3.02
C ASP A 253 6.96 9.30 2.84
N GLY A 254 5.93 9.02 2.04
CA GLY A 254 5.41 7.68 1.83
C GLY A 254 5.91 6.91 0.62
N ILE A 255 6.45 7.57 -0.41
CA ILE A 255 6.98 6.92 -1.61
C ILE A 255 8.51 7.00 -1.68
N LEU A 256 9.14 5.84 -1.82
CA LEU A 256 10.56 5.74 -2.16
C LEU A 256 10.68 5.21 -3.58
N LEU A 257 11.23 6.04 -4.45
CA LEU A 257 11.41 5.74 -5.86
C LEU A 257 12.76 6.25 -6.36
N ASN A 258 13.57 5.34 -6.88
CA ASN A 258 14.79 5.66 -7.61
C ASN A 258 14.45 6.24 -8.99
N PRO A 259 15.40 6.89 -9.70
CA PRO A 259 15.18 7.27 -11.09
C PRO A 259 14.69 6.08 -11.92
N VAL A 260 13.63 6.28 -12.71
CA VAL A 260 13.06 5.24 -13.55
C VAL A 260 13.82 5.16 -14.86
N ILE A 261 13.98 3.95 -15.40
CA ILE A 261 14.77 3.74 -16.62
C ILE A 261 13.82 3.40 -17.77
N ALA A 262 13.94 4.14 -18.87
CA ALA A 262 13.09 3.99 -20.05
C ALA A 262 13.13 2.56 -20.60
N GLY A 263 11.96 1.91 -20.69
CA GLY A 263 11.85 0.53 -21.17
C GLY A 263 12.17 -0.54 -20.13
N ASP A 264 12.37 -0.15 -18.86
CA ASP A 264 12.48 -1.12 -17.77
C ASP A 264 11.15 -1.84 -17.54
N THR A 265 11.20 -3.17 -17.52
CA THR A 265 10.00 -4.03 -17.38
C THR A 265 9.75 -4.45 -15.94
N ALA A 266 10.60 -4.02 -15.00
CA ALA A 266 10.51 -4.44 -13.61
C ALA A 266 10.86 -3.34 -12.61
N SER A 267 10.74 -2.06 -12.99
CA SER A 267 11.00 -0.94 -12.08
C SER A 267 10.16 -1.10 -10.80
N THR A 268 10.78 -0.86 -9.66
CA THR A 268 10.15 -1.03 -8.35
C THR A 268 9.93 0.31 -7.67
N VAL A 269 8.88 0.36 -6.86
CA VAL A 269 8.58 1.46 -5.93
C VAL A 269 8.31 0.87 -4.54
N THR A 270 8.84 1.50 -3.50
CA THR A 270 8.45 1.16 -2.12
C THR A 270 7.39 2.13 -1.64
N ILE A 271 6.25 1.60 -1.22
CA ILE A 271 5.09 2.35 -0.72
C ILE A 271 4.95 2.09 0.77
N LEU A 272 5.15 3.13 1.58
CA LEU A 272 4.99 3.08 3.03
C LEU A 272 3.54 3.44 3.36
N SER A 273 2.72 2.47 3.76
CA SER A 273 1.32 2.71 4.13
C SER A 273 1.13 2.59 5.64
N SER A 274 0.32 3.47 6.24
CA SER A 274 -0.03 3.35 7.66
C SER A 274 -1.01 2.23 7.99
N GLY A 275 -1.67 1.64 6.98
CA GLY A 275 -2.75 0.68 7.16
C GLY A 275 -3.00 -0.18 5.93
N SER A 276 -3.99 -1.07 6.01
CA SER A 276 -4.43 -1.83 4.84
C SER A 276 -5.39 -1.00 3.99
N GLY A 277 -5.16 -0.97 2.68
CA GLY A 277 -5.96 -0.19 1.73
C GLY A 277 -5.57 -0.48 0.29
N PHE A 278 -5.85 0.47 -0.59
CA PHE A 278 -5.56 0.38 -2.02
C PHE A 278 -4.85 1.65 -2.50
N ILE A 279 -3.80 1.44 -3.30
CA ILE A 279 -3.10 2.51 -4.01
C ILE A 279 -3.51 2.53 -5.48
N ASP A 280 -3.85 3.71 -5.98
CA ASP A 280 -3.93 4.04 -7.40
C ASP A 280 -2.81 5.03 -7.72
N ALA A 281 -2.05 4.79 -8.80
CA ALA A 281 -0.91 5.64 -9.14
C ALA A 281 -0.73 5.84 -10.64
N TRP A 282 -0.19 7.00 -11.01
CA TRP A 282 0.01 7.45 -12.39
C TRP A 282 1.39 8.08 -12.58
N MET A 283 1.89 8.03 -13.82
CA MET A 283 3.11 8.70 -14.27
C MET A 283 2.89 9.29 -15.67
N ASP A 284 3.20 10.57 -15.85
CA ASP A 284 3.13 11.28 -17.13
C ASP A 284 4.30 10.83 -18.02
N PHE A 285 4.13 9.67 -18.67
CA PHE A 285 5.23 9.10 -19.43
C PHE A 285 5.46 9.85 -20.74
N ASN A 286 4.43 10.48 -21.30
CA ASN A 286 4.52 11.16 -22.58
C ASN A 286 5.02 12.62 -22.46
N GLY A 287 5.00 13.19 -21.24
CA GLY A 287 5.46 14.53 -20.90
C GLY A 287 4.53 15.65 -21.39
N ASP A 288 3.25 15.38 -21.60
CA ASP A 288 2.28 16.36 -22.13
C ASP A 288 1.54 17.15 -21.07
N GLY A 289 1.74 16.81 -19.79
CA GLY A 289 1.21 17.54 -18.66
C GLY A 289 -0.15 17.03 -18.16
N ASP A 290 -0.59 15.84 -18.56
CA ASP A 290 -1.71 15.14 -17.93
C ASP A 290 -1.39 13.66 -17.63
N TRP A 291 -2.38 12.92 -17.09
CA TRP A 291 -2.26 11.50 -16.77
C TRP A 291 -3.41 10.66 -17.37
N ASP A 292 -4.16 11.25 -18.29
CA ASP A 292 -5.40 10.66 -18.81
C ASP A 292 -5.13 9.68 -19.96
N ASP A 293 -3.87 9.50 -20.33
CA ASP A 293 -3.46 8.69 -21.46
C ASP A 293 -3.35 7.19 -21.14
N PRO A 294 -3.67 6.31 -22.12
CA PRO A 294 -3.50 4.87 -21.96
C PRO A 294 -2.04 4.49 -21.70
N GLY A 295 -1.78 3.90 -20.53
CA GLY A 295 -0.45 3.42 -20.12
C GLY A 295 0.19 4.24 -19.01
N GLU A 296 -0.42 5.36 -18.63
CA GLU A 296 0.10 6.23 -17.56
C GLU A 296 -0.37 5.81 -16.17
N LYS A 297 -1.48 5.08 -16.07
CA LYS A 297 -1.89 4.43 -14.82
C LYS A 297 -1.00 3.21 -14.54
N ILE A 298 0.00 3.39 -13.67
CA ILE A 298 0.97 2.36 -13.30
C ILE A 298 0.43 1.39 -12.24
N LEU A 299 -0.45 1.85 -11.35
CA LEU A 299 -1.10 1.02 -10.32
C LEU A 299 -2.61 1.27 -10.31
N SER A 300 -3.39 0.20 -10.33
CA SER A 300 -4.86 0.26 -10.28
C SER A 300 -5.39 -0.51 -9.09
N SER A 301 -5.79 0.22 -8.06
CA SER A 301 -6.36 -0.31 -6.81
C SER A 301 -5.53 -1.47 -6.27
N ARG A 302 -4.21 -1.29 -6.26
CA ARG A 302 -3.26 -2.30 -5.79
C ARG A 302 -3.39 -2.37 -4.28
N ALA A 303 -3.71 -3.55 -3.76
CA ALA A 303 -3.80 -3.74 -2.31
C ALA A 303 -2.44 -3.51 -1.66
N VAL A 304 -2.45 -2.78 -0.55
CA VAL A 304 -1.29 -2.53 0.31
C VAL A 304 -1.66 -2.85 1.76
N VAL A 305 -0.66 -3.20 2.56
CA VAL A 305 -0.78 -3.41 4.01
C VAL A 305 0.02 -2.38 4.78
N ALA A 306 -0.19 -2.31 6.10
CA ALA A 306 0.58 -1.42 6.96
C ALA A 306 2.09 -1.77 6.88
N GLY A 307 2.93 -0.75 6.78
CA GLY A 307 4.37 -0.87 6.54
C GLY A 307 4.74 -0.68 5.08
N ALA A 308 5.93 -1.17 4.72
CA ALA A 308 6.45 -1.04 3.37
C ALA A 308 5.88 -2.12 2.44
N ASN A 309 5.56 -1.69 1.22
CA ASN A 309 5.06 -2.55 0.16
C ASN A 309 5.94 -2.30 -1.08
N SER A 310 6.75 -3.28 -1.47
CA SER A 310 7.49 -3.20 -2.73
C SER A 310 6.58 -3.64 -3.89
N VAL A 311 6.44 -2.78 -4.89
CA VAL A 311 5.56 -3.04 -6.03
C VAL A 311 6.30 -2.74 -7.33
N SER A 312 6.30 -3.71 -8.25
CA SER A 312 6.86 -3.54 -9.58
C SER A 312 5.85 -2.93 -10.55
N PHE A 313 6.32 -2.08 -11.46
CA PHE A 313 5.56 -1.51 -12.56
C PHE A 313 6.40 -1.46 -13.85
N LEU A 314 5.74 -1.23 -14.98
CA LEU A 314 6.35 -1.16 -16.30
C LEU A 314 6.65 0.29 -16.67
N VAL A 315 7.86 0.56 -17.17
CA VAL A 315 8.22 1.85 -17.74
C VAL A 315 8.19 1.72 -19.27
N PRO A 316 7.33 2.48 -19.99
CA PRO A 316 7.30 2.44 -21.44
C PRO A 316 8.66 2.82 -22.06
N PRO A 317 9.07 2.18 -23.17
CA PRO A 317 10.36 2.47 -23.82
C PRO A 317 10.39 3.85 -24.52
N ASN A 318 9.23 4.42 -24.82
CA ASN A 318 9.07 5.71 -25.49
C ASN A 318 8.78 6.86 -24.52
N VAL A 319 9.00 6.64 -23.22
CA VAL A 319 8.90 7.68 -22.18
C VAL A 319 9.83 8.86 -22.49
N ALA A 320 9.39 10.08 -22.18
CA ALA A 320 10.22 11.26 -22.28
C ALA A 320 11.38 11.20 -21.25
N VAL A 321 12.63 11.29 -21.73
CA VAL A 321 13.80 11.41 -20.85
C VAL A 321 13.83 12.81 -20.24
N GLY A 322 13.98 12.89 -18.91
CA GLY A 322 13.86 14.13 -18.15
C GLY A 322 13.06 13.90 -16.87
N ASN A 323 12.54 14.97 -16.28
CA ASN A 323 11.64 14.84 -15.14
C ASN A 323 10.19 14.72 -15.64
N ILE A 324 9.46 13.75 -15.09
CA ILE A 324 8.02 13.56 -15.30
C ILE A 324 7.29 13.66 -13.96
N ALA A 325 5.99 13.95 -13.99
CA ALA A 325 5.18 13.96 -12.77
C ALA A 325 4.58 12.59 -12.50
N ALA A 326 4.56 12.20 -11.23
CA ALA A 326 3.89 11.01 -10.73
C ALA A 326 2.89 11.40 -9.63
N ARG A 327 1.79 10.66 -9.53
CA ARG A 327 0.76 10.83 -8.50
C ARG A 327 0.47 9.49 -7.85
N PHE A 328 0.42 9.46 -6.51
CA PHE A 328 0.08 8.29 -5.72
C PHE A 328 -1.11 8.61 -4.81
N ARG A 329 -2.18 7.83 -4.91
CA ARG A 329 -3.41 8.04 -4.14
C ARG A 329 -3.75 6.80 -3.33
N LEU A 330 -3.63 6.90 -2.02
CA LEU A 330 -3.99 5.84 -1.07
C LEU A 330 -5.41 6.05 -0.58
N SER A 331 -6.23 5.00 -0.54
CA SER A 331 -7.57 5.06 0.09
C SER A 331 -8.04 3.68 0.55
N SER A 332 -9.10 3.64 1.36
CA SER A 332 -9.68 2.35 1.78
C SER A 332 -10.53 1.70 0.68
N ALA A 333 -11.03 2.48 -0.27
CA ALA A 333 -11.94 2.01 -1.32
C ALA A 333 -11.22 1.63 -2.63
N GLY A 334 -10.12 2.33 -2.95
CA GLY A 334 -9.49 2.27 -4.28
C GLY A 334 -10.40 2.80 -5.39
N GLY A 335 -9.99 2.56 -6.63
CA GLY A 335 -10.73 2.94 -7.83
C GLY A 335 -10.69 4.44 -8.11
N LEU A 336 -9.67 5.13 -7.61
CA LEU A 336 -9.54 6.57 -7.76
C LEU A 336 -9.13 6.95 -9.19
N SER A 337 -9.52 8.16 -9.59
CA SER A 337 -9.08 8.84 -10.82
C SER A 337 -7.87 9.73 -10.56
N THR A 338 -7.31 10.33 -11.61
CA THR A 338 -6.24 11.33 -11.54
C THR A 338 -6.66 12.58 -10.77
N THR A 339 -7.97 12.88 -10.78
CA THR A 339 -8.62 14.04 -10.14
C THR A 339 -9.75 13.61 -9.19
N GLY A 340 -10.36 14.56 -8.47
CA GLY A 340 -11.56 14.36 -7.67
C GLY A 340 -11.35 13.79 -6.26
N ASN A 341 -12.46 13.61 -5.54
CA ASN A 341 -12.46 13.45 -4.09
C ASN A 341 -12.36 11.99 -3.67
N ALA A 342 -11.50 11.71 -2.68
CA ALA A 342 -11.45 10.47 -1.94
C ALA A 342 -12.02 10.63 -0.53
N ALA A 343 -12.67 9.58 -0.03
CA ALA A 343 -13.36 9.59 1.27
C ALA A 343 -12.40 9.54 2.48
N ASP A 344 -11.18 9.10 2.24
CA ASP A 344 -10.11 8.94 3.20
C ASP A 344 -8.77 8.77 2.47
N GLY A 345 -7.70 8.70 3.25
CA GLY A 345 -6.37 8.43 2.72
C GLY A 345 -5.58 9.71 2.47
N GLU A 346 -4.67 9.63 1.50
CA GLU A 346 -3.72 10.68 1.16
C GLU A 346 -3.35 10.61 -0.32
N VAL A 347 -2.95 11.75 -0.88
CA VAL A 347 -2.42 11.95 -2.22
C VAL A 347 -1.04 12.62 -2.12
N GLU A 348 -0.03 11.97 -2.68
CA GLU A 348 1.32 12.54 -2.81
C GLU A 348 1.69 12.65 -4.31
N ASP A 349 2.36 13.73 -4.68
CA ASP A 349 2.82 14.02 -6.04
C ASP A 349 4.34 14.16 -6.08
N TYR A 350 4.98 13.71 -7.16
CA TYR A 350 6.44 13.68 -7.26
C TYR A 350 6.95 14.05 -8.65
N LEU A 351 8.08 14.77 -8.71
CA LEU A 351 8.93 14.79 -9.91
C LEU A 351 9.90 13.60 -9.92
N VAL A 352 9.72 12.71 -10.88
CA VAL A 352 10.53 11.51 -11.07
C VAL A 352 11.48 11.72 -12.23
N SER A 353 12.78 11.47 -12.02
CA SER A 353 13.77 11.50 -13.10
C SER A 353 13.71 10.21 -13.93
N VAL A 354 13.60 10.39 -15.24
CA VAL A 354 13.65 9.32 -16.25
C VAL A 354 15.02 9.31 -16.91
N LEU A 355 15.68 8.15 -16.87
CA LEU A 355 16.98 7.93 -17.50
C LEU A 355 16.84 7.02 -18.73
N PRO A 356 17.64 7.22 -19.79
CA PRO A 356 17.64 6.30 -20.92
C PRO A 356 18.39 4.99 -20.58
N GLN A 357 17.91 3.88 -21.09
CA GLN A 357 18.50 2.55 -20.92
C GLN A 357 19.77 2.34 -21.75
N GLY A 358 20.76 1.62 -21.21
CA GLY A 358 22.00 1.28 -21.90
C GLY A 358 22.92 2.47 -22.13
N THR A 359 22.85 3.50 -21.29
CA THR A 359 23.55 4.77 -21.52
C THR A 359 24.35 5.24 -20.32
N ILE A 360 25.09 6.34 -20.52
CA ILE A 360 25.79 7.05 -19.47
C ILE A 360 25.39 8.52 -19.53
N SER A 361 25.00 9.07 -18.40
CA SER A 361 24.61 10.46 -18.25
C SER A 361 25.39 11.13 -17.12
N LEU A 362 26.12 12.20 -17.43
CA LEU A 362 26.72 13.07 -16.42
C LEU A 362 25.75 14.22 -16.15
N LEU A 363 25.00 14.12 -15.06
CA LEU A 363 23.97 15.10 -14.71
C LEU A 363 24.52 16.18 -13.78
N PRO A 364 24.06 17.44 -13.93
CA PRO A 364 24.61 18.58 -13.19
C PRO A 364 24.23 18.63 -11.71
N ASN A 365 23.22 17.86 -11.30
CA ASN A 365 22.69 17.82 -9.95
C ASN A 365 22.73 16.37 -9.43
N ASP A 366 23.71 16.09 -8.58
CA ASP A 366 23.75 14.89 -7.75
C ASP A 366 22.61 14.96 -6.71
N PRO A 367 21.70 13.98 -6.67
CA PRO A 367 20.59 13.92 -5.71
C PRO A 367 21.03 13.99 -4.25
N ASN A 368 22.19 13.41 -3.93
CA ASN A 368 22.73 13.30 -2.59
C ASN A 368 23.73 14.43 -2.27
N ARG A 369 24.21 15.15 -3.30
CA ARG A 369 25.20 16.23 -3.17
C ARG A 369 24.83 17.45 -4.03
N PRO A 370 23.90 18.30 -3.56
CA PRO A 370 23.48 19.49 -4.28
C PRO A 370 24.66 20.36 -4.74
N GLY A 371 24.69 20.71 -6.03
CA GLY A 371 25.75 21.49 -6.66
C GLY A 371 26.96 20.69 -7.16
N GLN A 372 26.94 19.36 -7.03
CA GLN A 372 27.91 18.45 -7.65
C GLN A 372 27.29 17.70 -8.83
N THR A 373 28.13 17.19 -9.73
CA THR A 373 27.70 16.38 -10.87
C THR A 373 27.75 14.90 -10.54
N ALA A 374 26.67 14.17 -10.84
CA ALA A 374 26.58 12.72 -10.65
C ALA A 374 26.70 11.98 -11.99
N LEU A 375 27.35 10.83 -11.97
CA LEU A 375 27.45 9.95 -13.13
C LEU A 375 26.42 8.82 -12.98
N PHE A 376 25.45 8.78 -13.89
CA PHE A 376 24.46 7.72 -13.97
C PHE A 376 24.83 6.77 -15.10
N ILE A 377 24.84 5.47 -14.81
CA ILE A 377 25.19 4.40 -15.73
C ILE A 377 24.03 3.40 -15.71
N THR A 378 23.46 3.08 -16.87
CA THR A 378 22.32 2.18 -16.98
C THR A 378 22.65 1.02 -17.92
N GLY A 379 22.34 -0.20 -17.47
CA GLY A 379 22.31 -1.42 -18.27
C GLY A 379 21.04 -1.51 -19.11
N THR A 380 20.67 -2.72 -19.50
CA THR A 380 19.58 -3.10 -20.39
C THR A 380 18.74 -4.20 -19.74
N GLN A 381 17.66 -4.66 -20.39
CA GLN A 381 16.90 -5.81 -19.87
C GLN A 381 17.60 -7.18 -20.13
N ALA A 382 18.86 -7.16 -20.53
CA ALA A 382 19.64 -8.36 -20.84
C ALA A 382 20.96 -8.29 -20.09
N ASN A 383 21.58 -9.46 -19.88
CA ASN A 383 22.84 -9.60 -19.17
C ASN A 383 23.91 -8.61 -19.70
N ASP A 384 24.33 -7.70 -18.83
CA ASP A 384 25.28 -6.66 -19.09
C ASP A 384 26.59 -6.86 -18.34
N ASN A 385 27.69 -6.47 -18.97
CA ASN A 385 29.01 -6.44 -18.36
C ASN A 385 29.46 -4.98 -18.24
N ILE A 386 29.19 -4.38 -17.09
CA ILE A 386 29.49 -2.98 -16.78
C ILE A 386 30.80 -2.94 -15.98
N PHE A 387 31.82 -2.30 -16.53
CA PHE A 387 33.12 -2.13 -15.89
C PHE A 387 33.45 -0.65 -15.74
N ILE A 388 33.68 -0.24 -14.50
CA ILE A 388 33.96 1.15 -14.10
C ILE A 388 35.37 1.19 -13.54
N SER A 389 36.15 2.18 -13.96
CA SER A 389 37.52 2.35 -13.48
C SER A 389 37.90 3.81 -13.39
N GLN A 390 38.93 4.14 -12.61
CA GLN A 390 39.41 5.51 -12.49
C GLN A 390 40.85 5.61 -12.97
N THR A 391 41.15 6.64 -13.75
CA THR A 391 42.54 6.90 -14.13
C THR A 391 43.31 7.30 -12.86
N SER A 392 44.23 6.44 -12.42
CA SER A 392 45.01 6.60 -11.19
C SER A 392 45.51 8.03 -10.96
N GLY A 393 45.16 8.59 -9.80
CA GLY A 393 45.58 9.95 -9.38
C GLY A 393 44.82 11.09 -10.07
N THR A 394 43.73 10.80 -10.78
CA THR A 394 42.84 11.78 -11.42
C THR A 394 41.39 11.50 -11.05
N ASN A 395 40.47 12.43 -11.32
CA ASN A 395 39.01 12.21 -11.15
C ASN A 395 38.34 11.68 -12.43
N ILE A 396 39.12 11.17 -13.38
CA ILE A 396 38.60 10.68 -14.66
C ILE A 396 38.11 9.25 -14.47
N VAL A 397 36.80 9.05 -14.65
CA VAL A 397 36.11 7.76 -14.63
C VAL A 397 35.95 7.26 -16.06
N MET A 398 36.37 6.02 -16.27
CA MET A 398 36.23 5.26 -17.51
C MET A 398 35.13 4.22 -17.34
N VAL A 399 34.19 4.17 -18.29
CA VAL A 399 33.11 3.18 -18.27
C VAL A 399 33.12 2.34 -19.53
N ARG A 400 33.04 1.02 -19.35
CA ARG A 400 32.85 0.05 -20.41
C ARG A 400 31.57 -0.74 -20.18
N ILE A 401 30.76 -0.90 -21.21
CA ILE A 401 29.59 -1.80 -21.18
C ILE A 401 29.76 -2.81 -22.30
N ASN A 402 29.70 -4.11 -21.98
CA ASN A 402 29.85 -5.22 -22.94
C ASN A 402 31.12 -5.10 -23.81
N GLY A 403 32.22 -4.65 -23.18
CA GLY A 403 33.52 -4.45 -23.82
C GLY A 403 33.64 -3.17 -24.68
N VAL A 404 32.56 -2.41 -24.85
CA VAL A 404 32.56 -1.12 -25.55
C VAL A 404 32.97 -0.01 -24.59
N ASN A 405 33.99 0.78 -24.93
CA ASN A 405 34.35 1.98 -24.17
C ASN A 405 33.40 3.12 -24.52
N LEU A 406 32.69 3.63 -23.52
CA LEU A 406 31.67 4.66 -23.68
C LEU A 406 32.17 6.08 -23.35
N GLY A 407 33.36 6.22 -22.77
CA GLY A 407 34.03 7.52 -22.63
C GLY A 407 34.74 7.76 -21.31
N GLU A 408 35.22 9.00 -21.20
CA GLU A 408 35.87 9.60 -20.03
C GLU A 408 34.93 10.61 -19.38
N PHE A 409 34.67 10.44 -18.09
CA PHE A 409 33.76 11.29 -17.32
C PHE A 409 34.49 11.86 -16.10
N ILE A 410 34.09 13.06 -15.66
CA ILE A 410 34.70 13.72 -14.49
C ILE A 410 33.58 14.11 -13.53
N PRO A 411 32.93 13.13 -12.87
CA PRO A 411 31.93 13.44 -11.85
C PRO A 411 32.58 14.17 -10.68
N THR A 412 31.86 15.13 -10.09
CA THR A 412 32.26 15.76 -8.83
C THR A 412 31.55 15.17 -7.62
N GLY A 413 30.44 14.44 -7.82
CA GLY A 413 29.66 13.72 -6.81
C GLY A 413 29.68 12.19 -6.99
N GLY A 414 28.56 11.51 -6.70
CA GLY A 414 28.43 10.06 -6.71
C GLY A 414 28.43 9.42 -8.11
N VAL A 415 28.65 8.11 -8.14
CA VAL A 415 28.41 7.26 -9.31
C VAL A 415 27.29 6.30 -8.99
N TYR A 416 26.30 6.22 -9.88
CA TYR A 416 25.09 5.43 -9.70
C TYR A 416 24.94 4.49 -10.90
N VAL A 417 24.71 3.21 -10.62
CA VAL A 417 24.73 2.14 -11.62
C VAL A 417 23.51 1.25 -11.47
N TRP A 418 22.79 0.98 -12.56
CA TRP A 418 21.68 0.03 -12.60
C TRP A 418 21.96 -1.06 -13.64
N GLY A 419 21.87 -2.34 -13.24
CA GLY A 419 21.89 -3.49 -14.16
C GLY A 419 20.57 -3.63 -14.92
N LEU A 420 19.46 -3.56 -14.17
CA LEU A 420 18.06 -3.72 -14.57
C LEU A 420 17.57 -5.16 -14.53
N ALA A 421 17.53 -5.86 -15.66
CA ALA A 421 17.06 -7.24 -15.70
C ALA A 421 18.06 -8.07 -16.48
N GLY A 422 18.19 -9.35 -16.14
CA GLY A 422 19.23 -10.22 -16.66
C GLY A 422 20.25 -10.54 -15.58
N ASP A 423 21.09 -11.55 -15.81
CA ASP A 423 22.20 -11.83 -14.89
C ASP A 423 23.38 -10.91 -15.25
N ASP A 424 23.50 -9.81 -14.53
CA ASP A 424 24.44 -8.73 -14.80
C ASP A 424 25.77 -8.92 -14.07
N THR A 425 26.81 -8.30 -14.59
CA THR A 425 28.14 -8.24 -13.98
C THR A 425 28.58 -6.79 -13.94
N ILE A 426 28.53 -6.19 -12.74
CA ILE A 426 28.88 -4.79 -12.50
C ILE A 426 30.12 -4.75 -11.61
N ILE A 427 31.23 -4.27 -12.17
CA ILE A 427 32.52 -4.24 -11.49
C ILE A 427 33.06 -2.81 -11.50
N VAL A 428 33.19 -2.24 -10.32
CA VAL A 428 34.04 -1.08 -10.09
C VAL A 428 35.43 -1.60 -9.71
N ASP A 429 36.43 -1.10 -10.41
CA ASP A 429 37.79 -1.60 -10.28
C ASP A 429 38.54 -1.04 -9.07
N ASP A 430 39.69 -1.66 -8.80
CA ASP A 430 40.49 -1.34 -7.62
C ASP A 430 41.22 0.02 -7.69
N THR A 431 40.99 0.82 -8.73
CA THR A 431 41.63 2.12 -8.90
C THR A 431 40.71 3.28 -8.49
N PHE A 432 39.49 2.95 -8.10
CA PHE A 432 38.41 3.89 -7.78
C PHE A 432 38.50 4.44 -6.35
N TYR A 433 39.53 5.23 -6.03
CA TYR A 433 39.78 5.68 -4.65
C TYR A 433 38.89 6.86 -4.21
N ASN A 434 38.36 6.77 -2.98
CA ASN A 434 37.67 7.85 -2.23
C ASN A 434 36.39 8.39 -2.88
N ARG A 435 35.61 7.54 -3.54
CA ARG A 435 34.31 7.93 -4.06
C ARG A 435 33.32 6.81 -3.84
N GLU A 436 32.12 7.19 -3.45
CA GLU A 436 30.99 6.29 -3.32
C GLU A 436 30.48 5.88 -4.71
N THR A 437 30.26 4.58 -4.86
CA THR A 437 29.41 4.01 -5.91
C THR A 437 28.16 3.41 -5.29
N MET A 438 27.00 3.75 -5.84
CA MET A 438 25.75 3.04 -5.58
C MET A 438 25.45 2.12 -6.76
N ILE A 439 25.36 0.82 -6.51
CA ILE A 439 25.13 -0.21 -7.53
C ILE A 439 23.82 -0.93 -7.21
N PHE A 440 22.95 -1.01 -8.20
CA PHE A 440 21.68 -1.73 -8.14
C PHE A 440 21.70 -2.81 -9.23
N GLY A 441 21.67 -4.09 -8.84
CA GLY A 441 21.62 -5.22 -9.77
C GLY A 441 20.30 -5.26 -10.52
N GLY A 442 19.21 -5.40 -9.77
CA GLY A 442 17.85 -5.42 -10.28
C GLY A 442 17.29 -6.84 -10.26
N LYS A 443 16.84 -7.36 -11.40
CA LYS A 443 16.32 -8.73 -11.51
C LYS A 443 17.32 -9.63 -12.21
N GLY A 444 17.63 -10.78 -11.61
CA GLY A 444 18.55 -11.76 -12.17
C GLY A 444 19.56 -12.16 -11.12
N ASN A 445 20.47 -13.07 -11.46
CA ASN A 445 21.54 -13.48 -10.54
C ASN A 445 22.77 -12.63 -10.83
N ASP A 446 22.90 -11.51 -10.14
CA ASP A 446 23.86 -10.46 -10.44
C ASP A 446 25.19 -10.69 -9.71
N TYR A 447 26.27 -10.24 -10.34
CA TYR A 447 27.59 -10.14 -9.70
C TYR A 447 27.98 -8.67 -9.58
N LEU A 448 27.99 -8.16 -8.34
CA LEU A 448 28.24 -6.76 -8.01
C LEU A 448 29.54 -6.61 -7.23
N ARG A 449 30.39 -5.67 -7.64
CA ARG A 449 31.64 -5.35 -6.92
C ARG A 449 31.88 -3.84 -6.81
N GLY A 450 31.98 -3.35 -5.57
CA GLY A 450 32.12 -1.92 -5.22
C GLY A 450 33.52 -1.34 -5.44
N GLY A 451 34.56 -2.17 -5.31
CA GLY A 451 35.93 -1.73 -5.56
C GLY A 451 36.54 -1.13 -4.31
N TRP A 452 37.31 -0.03 -4.43
CA TRP A 452 37.83 0.67 -3.25
C TRP A 452 36.91 1.81 -2.88
N GLY A 453 36.93 2.19 -1.60
CA GLY A 453 36.08 3.28 -1.13
C GLY A 453 34.92 2.70 -0.36
N ASN A 454 33.95 3.55 -0.04
CA ASN A 454 32.79 3.12 0.72
C ASN A 454 31.64 3.08 -0.29
N ASP A 455 31.07 1.90 -0.52
CA ASP A 455 30.10 1.67 -1.59
C ASP A 455 28.76 1.18 -1.02
N VAL A 456 27.70 1.30 -1.83
CA VAL A 456 26.38 0.72 -1.55
C VAL A 456 26.03 -0.22 -2.69
N LEU A 457 25.80 -1.50 -2.38
CA LEU A 457 25.42 -2.52 -3.35
C LEU A 457 24.06 -3.10 -2.92
N VAL A 458 23.12 -3.09 -3.85
CA VAL A 458 21.80 -3.70 -3.71
C VAL A 458 21.64 -4.73 -4.83
N GLY A 459 21.54 -6.02 -4.48
CA GLY A 459 21.36 -7.12 -5.43
C GLY A 459 20.01 -7.01 -6.14
N GLY A 460 18.93 -7.19 -5.38
CA GLY A 460 17.56 -7.09 -5.88
C GLY A 460 16.88 -8.46 -5.89
N ASP A 461 16.16 -8.80 -6.95
CA ASP A 461 15.52 -10.11 -7.07
C ASP A 461 16.45 -11.10 -7.78
N GLY A 462 16.84 -12.18 -7.12
CA GLY A 462 17.64 -13.28 -7.67
C GLY A 462 18.70 -13.74 -6.68
N ASN A 463 19.50 -14.74 -7.07
CA ASN A 463 20.59 -15.21 -6.21
C ASN A 463 21.86 -14.44 -6.54
N ASP A 464 22.10 -13.37 -5.82
CA ASP A 464 23.12 -12.39 -6.13
C ASP A 464 24.46 -12.70 -5.46
N THR A 465 25.53 -12.11 -5.99
CA THR A 465 26.86 -12.16 -5.42
C THR A 465 27.39 -10.73 -5.27
N LEU A 466 27.51 -10.28 -4.02
CA LEU A 466 27.96 -8.93 -3.67
C LEU A 466 29.34 -8.98 -3.03
N GLU A 467 30.27 -8.18 -3.56
CA GLU A 467 31.61 -7.98 -2.99
C GLU A 467 31.88 -6.49 -2.76
N GLY A 468 32.00 -6.06 -1.50
CA GLY A 468 32.31 -4.66 -1.15
C GLY A 468 33.64 -4.22 -1.78
N GLY A 469 34.71 -4.93 -1.43
CA GLY A 469 35.97 -4.86 -2.18
C GLY A 469 37.19 -4.97 -1.28
N PRO A 470 38.31 -4.30 -1.63
CA PRO A 470 39.55 -4.40 -0.85
C PRO A 470 39.54 -3.60 0.45
N ASP A 471 38.86 -2.46 0.52
CA ASP A 471 38.81 -1.61 1.72
C ASP A 471 37.68 -0.59 1.57
N GLY A 472 36.89 -0.40 2.63
CA GLY A 472 35.65 0.36 2.57
C GLY A 472 34.78 0.16 3.80
N PHE A 473 33.95 1.14 4.14
CA PHE A 473 32.77 0.94 4.96
C PHE A 473 31.59 0.74 4.00
N ASP A 474 31.32 -0.50 3.63
CA ASP A 474 30.34 -0.80 2.59
C ASP A 474 28.96 -1.12 3.19
N ILE A 475 27.91 -0.91 2.39
CA ILE A 475 26.55 -1.35 2.66
C ILE A 475 26.17 -2.36 1.57
N LEU A 476 25.92 -3.60 1.96
CA LEU A 476 25.62 -4.71 1.05
C LEU A 476 24.26 -5.30 1.42
N ILE A 477 23.31 -5.21 0.48
CA ILE A 477 21.93 -5.67 0.62
C ILE A 477 21.68 -6.70 -0.48
N GLY A 478 21.43 -7.95 -0.12
CA GLY A 478 21.20 -9.05 -1.06
C GLY A 478 19.88 -8.85 -1.80
N GLY A 479 18.77 -8.88 -1.06
CA GLY A 479 17.44 -8.64 -1.60
C GLY A 479 16.57 -9.87 -1.45
N ALA A 480 16.07 -10.43 -2.54
CA ALA A 480 15.24 -11.63 -2.54
C ALA A 480 15.94 -12.74 -3.33
N GLY A 481 16.16 -13.89 -2.70
CA GLY A 481 16.92 -15.01 -3.26
C GLY A 481 17.93 -15.53 -2.25
N SER A 482 18.70 -16.54 -2.65
CA SER A 482 19.80 -17.05 -1.83
C SER A 482 21.10 -16.36 -2.22
N ASP A 483 21.52 -15.39 -1.43
CA ASP A 483 22.59 -14.47 -1.76
C ASP A 483 23.94 -14.87 -1.18
N PHE A 484 24.99 -14.44 -1.87
CA PHE A 484 26.36 -14.51 -1.41
C PHE A 484 26.90 -13.10 -1.21
N ILE A 485 27.09 -12.69 0.04
CA ILE A 485 27.53 -11.34 0.38
C ILE A 485 28.86 -11.40 1.09
N ARG A 486 29.83 -10.61 0.60
CA ARG A 486 31.16 -10.51 1.19
C ARG A 486 31.58 -9.05 1.29
N GLY A 487 31.75 -8.56 2.51
CA GLY A 487 32.33 -7.25 2.78
C GLY A 487 33.75 -7.14 2.22
N HIS A 488 34.62 -8.09 2.60
CA HIS A 488 36.02 -8.07 2.24
C HIS A 488 36.58 -9.43 1.78
N ASN A 489 37.37 -9.43 0.69
CA ASN A 489 38.00 -10.65 0.15
C ASN A 489 39.45 -10.83 0.63
N GLU A 490 39.61 -11.50 1.77
CA GLU A 490 40.92 -11.76 2.38
C GLU A 490 41.85 -12.66 1.58
N GLN A 491 41.32 -13.48 0.66
CA GLN A 491 42.17 -14.32 -0.20
C GLN A 491 42.95 -13.48 -1.21
N LEU A 492 42.38 -12.35 -1.62
CA LEU A 492 42.98 -11.41 -2.56
C LEU A 492 43.68 -10.25 -1.85
N TYR A 493 43.17 -9.81 -0.70
CA TYR A 493 43.60 -8.58 -0.01
C TYR A 493 43.98 -8.85 1.46
N THR A 494 45.19 -9.36 1.71
CA THR A 494 45.59 -9.78 3.06
C THR A 494 45.99 -8.65 4.02
N ASN A 495 46.07 -7.40 3.56
CA ASN A 495 46.58 -6.25 4.33
C ASN A 495 45.57 -5.11 4.49
N TYR A 496 44.36 -5.28 3.99
CA TYR A 496 43.25 -4.31 4.03
C TYR A 496 42.06 -4.90 4.81
N GLY A 497 40.90 -4.23 4.83
CA GLY A 497 39.72 -4.69 5.58
C GLY A 497 39.76 -4.29 7.05
N SER A 498 40.21 -3.06 7.33
CA SER A 498 40.18 -2.48 8.69
C SER A 498 38.88 -1.75 9.00
N ASN A 499 38.09 -1.52 7.96
CA ASN A 499 36.79 -0.92 8.00
C ASN A 499 35.75 -2.06 8.10
N GLY A 500 34.59 -1.77 8.68
CA GLY A 500 33.54 -2.76 8.90
C GLY A 500 32.32 -2.47 8.04
N ASP A 501 31.61 -3.50 7.63
CA ASP A 501 30.55 -3.39 6.64
C ASP A 501 29.17 -3.59 7.27
N ILE A 502 28.13 -3.11 6.59
CA ILE A 502 26.74 -3.51 6.85
C ILE A 502 26.40 -4.62 5.86
N LEU A 503 25.98 -5.78 6.35
CA LEU A 503 25.57 -6.92 5.53
C LEU A 503 24.14 -7.31 5.88
N ILE A 504 23.29 -7.36 4.85
CA ILE A 504 21.87 -7.71 4.93
C ILE A 504 21.59 -8.74 3.84
N GLY A 505 21.17 -9.96 4.22
CA GLY A 505 20.78 -11.00 3.26
C GLY A 505 19.51 -10.61 2.51
N GLY A 506 18.46 -10.30 3.27
CA GLY A 506 17.19 -9.87 2.72
C GLY A 506 17.13 -8.43 2.17
N SER A 507 15.92 -7.88 2.12
CA SER A 507 15.62 -6.55 1.57
C SER A 507 15.48 -5.47 2.65
N THR A 508 15.51 -4.21 2.24
CA THR A 508 15.17 -3.08 3.12
C THR A 508 14.05 -2.23 2.54
N VAL A 509 13.41 -1.43 3.39
CA VAL A 509 12.45 -0.42 2.90
C VAL A 509 13.12 0.62 1.98
N TYR A 510 14.45 0.78 2.06
CA TYR A 510 15.21 1.83 1.40
C TYR A 510 15.83 1.42 0.07
N ASP A 511 15.60 0.19 -0.42
CA ASP A 511 16.20 -0.31 -1.66
C ASP A 511 15.86 0.58 -2.87
N ASN A 512 14.67 1.18 -2.84
CA ASN A 512 14.20 2.17 -3.82
C ASN A 512 14.43 3.64 -3.41
N GLY A 513 15.35 3.92 -2.50
CA GLY A 513 15.59 5.24 -1.94
C GLY A 513 17.07 5.62 -1.88
N ILE A 514 17.64 6.09 -3.00
CA ILE A 514 19.05 6.53 -3.07
C ILE A 514 19.43 7.54 -1.99
N THR A 515 18.49 8.41 -1.58
CA THR A 515 18.75 9.45 -0.58
C THR A 515 18.73 8.90 0.84
N GLN A 516 17.87 7.91 1.10
CA GLN A 516 17.80 7.22 2.38
C GLN A 516 19.01 6.31 2.57
N LEU A 517 19.38 5.52 1.54
CA LEU A 517 20.63 4.74 1.56
C LEU A 517 21.84 5.65 1.78
N PHE A 518 21.86 6.84 1.16
CA PHE A 518 22.94 7.80 1.38
C PHE A 518 23.00 8.33 2.82
N GLY A 519 21.87 8.51 3.49
CA GLY A 519 21.86 8.91 4.89
C GLY A 519 22.38 7.81 5.83
N ILE A 520 22.09 6.52 5.55
CA ILE A 520 22.72 5.38 6.27
C ILE A 520 24.21 5.41 6.04
N TYR A 521 24.62 5.53 4.77
CA TYR A 521 25.99 5.63 4.35
C TYR A 521 26.73 6.73 5.12
N GLN A 522 26.22 7.97 5.16
CA GLN A 522 26.88 9.09 5.86
C GLN A 522 27.09 8.80 7.35
N GLU A 523 26.11 8.18 8.00
CA GLU A 523 26.23 7.80 9.41
C GLU A 523 27.24 6.66 9.59
N TRP A 524 27.22 5.66 8.71
CA TRP A 524 28.10 4.51 8.79
C TRP A 524 29.56 4.87 8.56
N ILE A 525 29.86 5.81 7.68
CA ILE A 525 31.23 6.25 7.41
C ILE A 525 31.73 7.31 8.39
N SER A 526 30.93 7.69 9.40
CA SER A 526 31.29 8.74 10.34
C SER A 526 32.53 8.37 11.16
N ALA A 527 33.14 9.39 11.79
CA ALA A 527 34.29 9.18 12.68
C ALA A 527 33.88 8.65 14.06
N ASP A 528 32.58 8.42 14.30
CA ASP A 528 32.09 7.94 15.58
C ASP A 528 32.46 6.47 15.80
N PRO A 529 32.62 6.04 17.06
CA PRO A 529 32.88 4.63 17.37
C PRO A 529 31.79 3.71 16.79
N PHE A 530 32.16 2.48 16.40
CA PHE A 530 31.23 1.48 15.84
C PHE A 530 29.89 1.40 16.57
N GLY A 531 29.92 1.24 17.90
CA GLY A 531 28.71 1.13 18.71
C GLY A 531 27.83 2.38 18.69
N ASP A 532 28.41 3.56 18.53
CA ASP A 532 27.67 4.82 18.43
C ASP A 532 27.02 4.95 17.04
N ARG A 533 27.72 4.55 15.96
CA ARG A 533 27.14 4.48 14.60
C ARG A 533 25.97 3.50 14.55
N VAL A 534 26.14 2.29 15.09
CA VAL A 534 25.07 1.28 15.19
C VAL A 534 23.89 1.82 15.98
N ASN A 535 24.13 2.44 17.14
CA ASN A 535 23.05 3.01 17.95
C ASN A 535 22.34 4.14 17.23
N SER A 536 23.07 5.00 16.53
CA SER A 536 22.53 6.12 15.75
C SER A 536 21.59 5.59 14.67
N ILE A 537 22.06 4.64 13.85
CA ILE A 537 21.24 4.00 12.81
C ILE A 537 20.08 3.21 13.44
N ARG A 538 20.25 2.55 14.59
CA ARG A 538 19.19 1.73 15.20
C ARG A 538 18.13 2.53 15.94
N THR A 539 18.41 3.73 16.46
CA THR A 539 17.51 4.41 17.41
C THR A 539 16.93 5.73 16.91
N ARG A 540 17.28 6.15 15.70
CA ARG A 540 16.77 7.41 15.11
C ARG A 540 15.25 7.35 14.92
N VAL A 541 14.51 8.05 15.80
CA VAL A 541 13.03 8.24 15.70
C VAL A 541 12.62 9.71 15.96
N GLU A 542 13.54 10.64 16.23
CA GLU A 542 13.17 12.04 16.56
C GLU A 542 13.94 13.08 15.74
N ASN A 543 13.29 13.67 14.74
CA ASN A 543 13.19 15.13 14.60
C ASN A 543 12.08 15.52 13.62
N ALA A 544 11.24 16.45 14.06
CA ALA A 544 9.98 16.84 13.43
C ALA A 544 10.09 17.58 12.07
N ALA A 545 11.29 17.72 11.50
CA ALA A 545 11.49 18.25 10.15
C ALA A 545 11.78 17.07 9.23
N ALA A 546 10.83 16.74 8.35
CA ALA A 546 11.02 15.63 7.42
C ALA A 546 12.03 16.04 6.36
N GLY A 547 12.78 15.06 5.88
CA GLY A 547 13.95 15.25 5.02
C GLY A 547 15.12 14.42 5.53
N VAL A 548 15.38 13.29 4.86
CA VAL A 548 16.62 12.48 4.88
C VAL A 548 17.07 11.92 6.26
N ASN A 549 16.41 12.23 7.37
CA ASN A 549 16.97 12.03 8.72
C ASN A 549 16.24 11.01 9.62
N ASN A 550 15.24 10.29 9.11
CA ASN A 550 14.53 9.24 9.87
C ASN A 550 14.84 7.84 9.32
N ILE A 551 16.13 7.57 9.12
CA ILE A 551 16.58 6.31 8.55
C ILE A 551 17.00 5.39 9.68
N ARG A 552 16.43 4.19 9.70
CA ARG A 552 16.61 3.21 10.76
C ARG A 552 16.79 1.83 10.15
N LEU A 553 17.74 1.05 10.66
CA LEU A 553 17.82 -0.37 10.36
C LEU A 553 17.46 -1.18 11.61
N ASP A 554 16.35 -1.90 11.52
CA ASP A 554 15.75 -2.73 12.55
C ASP A 554 14.77 -3.76 11.95
N ASN A 555 14.08 -4.50 12.82
CA ASN A 555 13.08 -5.51 12.44
C ASN A 555 11.78 -4.95 11.82
N THR A 556 11.68 -3.64 11.58
CA THR A 556 10.55 -3.02 10.86
C THR A 556 10.96 -2.47 9.50
N THR A 557 12.26 -2.43 9.22
CA THR A 557 12.86 -1.79 8.04
C THR A 557 13.76 -2.72 7.24
N VAL A 558 14.17 -3.84 7.84
CA VAL A 558 14.88 -4.96 7.21
C VAL A 558 13.99 -6.18 7.24
N PHE A 559 13.88 -6.87 6.10
CA PHE A 559 13.00 -8.01 5.92
C PHE A 559 13.76 -9.21 5.38
N ASP A 560 13.72 -10.29 6.15
CA ASP A 560 14.08 -11.63 5.69
C ASP A 560 13.07 -12.10 4.63
N ASP A 561 13.57 -12.60 3.51
CA ASP A 561 12.79 -13.16 2.43
C ASP A 561 12.51 -14.67 2.62
N GLY A 562 13.14 -15.28 3.62
CA GLY A 562 13.01 -16.67 4.03
C GLY A 562 13.92 -17.65 3.26
N GLU A 563 14.80 -17.16 2.41
CA GLU A 563 15.83 -17.95 1.72
C GLU A 563 17.13 -17.99 2.55
N LEU A 564 18.11 -18.79 2.10
CA LEU A 564 19.36 -19.01 2.85
C LEU A 564 20.50 -18.17 2.27
N ASP A 565 20.97 -17.19 3.03
CA ASP A 565 22.04 -16.29 2.65
C ASP A 565 23.39 -16.63 3.28
N GLN A 566 24.46 -16.24 2.59
CA GLN A 566 25.82 -16.43 3.08
C GLN A 566 26.52 -15.08 3.21
N LEU A 567 26.67 -14.63 4.46
CA LEU A 567 27.23 -13.32 4.79
C LEU A 567 28.64 -13.46 5.37
N TYR A 568 29.61 -12.85 4.70
CA TYR A 568 31.03 -12.91 5.03
C TYR A 568 31.59 -11.51 5.29
N GLY A 569 31.77 -11.18 6.56
CA GLY A 569 32.48 -9.96 6.98
C GLY A 569 34.01 -10.08 6.89
N ALA A 570 34.73 -9.05 7.34
CA ALA A 570 36.17 -9.05 7.46
C ALA A 570 36.63 -9.90 8.68
N VAL A 571 37.51 -10.87 8.48
CA VAL A 571 38.05 -11.74 9.54
C VAL A 571 39.13 -11.00 10.35
N ALA A 572 39.83 -10.04 9.75
CA ALA A 572 41.05 -9.50 10.34
C ALA A 572 40.91 -8.22 11.18
N ARG A 573 40.09 -7.20 10.84
CA ARG A 573 40.24 -5.85 11.46
C ARG A 573 39.03 -4.90 11.46
N GLY A 574 37.91 -5.21 10.82
CA GLY A 574 36.68 -4.40 10.84
C GLY A 574 35.64 -4.94 11.82
N ASP A 575 34.88 -4.05 12.46
CA ASP A 575 33.66 -4.43 13.19
C ASP A 575 32.49 -4.39 12.19
N ASP A 576 32.09 -5.55 11.67
CA ASP A 576 30.94 -5.68 10.76
C ASP A 576 29.61 -5.74 11.54
N TRP A 577 28.56 -5.22 10.92
CA TRP A 577 27.19 -5.32 11.43
C TRP A 577 26.32 -6.14 10.49
N PHE A 578 25.91 -7.31 10.99
CA PHE A 578 24.98 -8.21 10.31
C PHE A 578 23.58 -8.03 10.86
N LEU A 579 22.60 -7.91 9.98
CA LEU A 579 21.19 -7.83 10.34
C LEU A 579 20.47 -9.09 9.85
N LEU A 580 20.24 -10.04 10.77
CA LEU A 580 19.93 -11.45 10.49
C LEU A 580 18.53 -11.90 11.00
N ASP A 581 17.48 -11.15 10.65
CA ASP A 581 16.10 -11.39 11.11
C ASP A 581 15.78 -11.16 12.62
N LEU A 582 14.52 -10.80 12.91
CA LEU A 582 13.84 -10.80 14.23
C LEU A 582 14.59 -10.17 15.43
N GLY A 583 15.48 -9.21 15.19
CA GLY A 583 16.21 -8.50 16.25
C GLY A 583 17.45 -9.23 16.77
N LEU A 584 17.98 -10.19 16.01
CA LEU A 584 19.30 -10.78 16.24
C LEU A 584 20.37 -9.99 15.49
N ASP A 585 20.88 -8.94 16.13
CA ASP A 585 22.08 -8.25 15.65
C ASP A 585 23.34 -8.95 16.15
N ILE A 586 24.20 -9.40 15.22
CA ILE A 586 25.51 -9.93 15.57
C ILE A 586 26.55 -8.86 15.32
N ASN A 587 27.09 -8.28 16.40
CA ASN A 587 28.28 -7.43 16.34
C ASN A 587 29.50 -8.34 16.34
N ASN A 588 30.16 -8.50 15.18
CA ASN A 588 31.28 -9.44 15.08
C ASN A 588 32.62 -8.74 15.25
N ALA A 589 33.22 -8.86 16.44
CA ALA A 589 34.63 -8.59 16.66
C ALA A 589 35.45 -9.85 16.29
N GLY A 590 35.57 -10.14 14.99
CA GLY A 590 36.48 -11.15 14.45
C GLY A 590 35.90 -12.56 14.26
N GLY A 591 35.70 -12.90 12.98
CA GLY A 591 36.13 -14.18 12.41
C GLY A 591 35.21 -15.39 12.53
N ASN A 592 33.94 -15.26 12.15
CA ASN A 592 33.14 -16.40 11.73
C ASN A 592 32.21 -16.03 10.57
N ASP A 593 32.19 -16.89 9.55
CA ASP A 593 31.20 -16.95 8.48
C ASP A 593 29.79 -17.06 9.11
N ILE A 594 28.88 -16.19 8.70
CA ILE A 594 27.47 -16.28 9.07
C ILE A 594 26.72 -16.90 7.90
N ARG A 595 25.99 -17.97 8.18
CA ARG A 595 24.98 -18.51 7.27
C ARG A 595 23.65 -18.18 7.88
N GLU A 596 22.93 -17.31 7.21
CA GLU A 596 21.53 -16.98 7.51
C GLU A 596 20.66 -18.07 6.89
#